data_AF-A0A931G1P2-F1
#
_entry.id   AF-A0A931G1P2-F1
#
_cell.length_a   1.000
_cell.length_b   1.000
_cell.length_c   1.000
_cell.angle_alpha   90.00
_cell.angle_beta   90.00
_cell.angle_gamma   90.00
#
_symmetry.space_group_name_H-M   'P 1'
#
loop_
_entity.id
_entity.type
_entity.pdbx_description
1 polymer ?
#
loop_
_entity_poly.entity_id
_entity_poly.type
_entity_poly.pdbx_seq_one_letter_code
_entity_poly.pdbx_strand_id
1 'polypeptide(L)'
;MWNAGAQTFDGGITAGFYSQLAGVLASIAFAAALIYLSVGERKNVDGLNDRAVVTLAGAIIALILCSFLYAMLAGAPSPTGASSLASVIYGLPFGMSILLLFHALTLLFLQHSTLTTAARTGKYIVSIIGPVWVLCYQSMSAAAAISNRCGSDCPDGSPAMPPVLVGAGLTLGLFVCSVAAVRVRRRLRRLLLHSLGSALPAALVLGVVVLVGLGSAAFPMLGTDFEPSDRLLTVLLACSFAVLLAFARITATSVPEIPRSNAVRSMMWIQ
;
A
#
# COMPACT_ATOMS: atom_id res chain seq x y z
N MET A 1 -17.41 -3.39 23.87
CA MET A 1 -18.44 -2.72 23.07
C MET A 1 -18.01 -1.30 22.81
N TRP A 2 -17.56 -0.98 21.59
CA TRP A 2 -17.40 0.41 21.19
C TRP A 2 -18.81 0.96 20.91
N ASN A 3 -19.32 1.81 21.80
CA ASN A 3 -20.45 2.66 21.46
C ASN A 3 -19.92 3.72 20.49
N ALA A 4 -19.79 3.33 19.22
CA ALA A 4 -19.66 4.26 18.12
C ALA A 4 -20.98 5.02 18.04
N GLY A 5 -21.13 6.05 18.89
CA GLY A 5 -22.20 7.03 18.74
C GLY A 5 -22.19 7.49 17.29
N ALA A 6 -23.39 7.61 16.72
CA ALA A 6 -23.68 7.81 15.30
C ALA A 6 -23.03 9.08 14.69
N GLN A 7 -21.71 9.14 14.67
CA GLN A 7 -20.96 10.05 13.81
C GLN A 7 -21.06 9.45 12.42
N THR A 8 -21.97 10.02 11.64
CA THR A 8 -22.10 9.77 10.21
C THR A 8 -20.73 9.96 9.58
N PHE A 9 -20.17 8.89 9.01
CA PHE A 9 -18.89 8.93 8.31
C PHE A 9 -18.99 9.95 7.15
N ASP A 10 -18.34 11.09 7.30
CA ASP A 10 -18.24 12.08 6.23
C ASP A 10 -17.05 11.72 5.32
N GLY A 11 -17.38 11.10 4.18
CA GLY A 11 -16.40 10.71 3.18
C GLY A 11 -15.64 11.90 2.58
N GLY A 12 -16.25 13.08 2.50
CA GLY A 12 -15.62 14.29 1.95
C GLY A 12 -14.55 14.84 2.88
N ILE A 13 -14.87 15.01 4.16
CA ILE A 13 -13.90 15.44 5.18
C ILE A 13 -12.73 14.45 5.27
N THR A 14 -13.04 13.15 5.31
CA THR A 14 -12.04 12.10 5.40
C THR A 14 -11.13 12.08 4.16
N ALA A 15 -11.69 12.23 2.96
CA ALA A 15 -10.92 12.37 1.73
C ALA A 15 -10.00 13.61 1.76
N GLY A 16 -10.47 14.73 2.32
CA GLY A 16 -9.66 15.93 2.53
C GLY A 16 -8.41 15.65 3.38
N PHE A 17 -8.56 14.93 4.49
CA PHE A 17 -7.42 14.53 5.32
C PHE A 17 -6.45 13.59 4.59
N TYR A 18 -6.95 12.63 3.81
CA TYR A 18 -6.09 11.76 3.01
C TYR A 18 -5.33 12.50 1.91
N SER A 19 -5.95 13.48 1.26
CA SER A 19 -5.25 14.34 0.32
C SER A 19 -4.10 15.09 0.98
N GLN A 20 -4.34 15.73 2.12
CA GLN A 20 -3.31 16.47 2.84
C GLN A 20 -2.17 15.57 3.29
N LEU A 21 -2.49 14.41 3.87
CA LEU A 21 -1.51 13.42 4.28
C LEU A 21 -0.65 12.93 3.10
N ALA A 22 -1.29 12.63 1.96
CA ALA A 22 -0.59 12.23 0.74
C ALA A 22 0.39 13.31 0.26
N GLY A 23 -0.04 14.57 0.22
CA GLY A 23 0.81 15.71 -0.15
C GLY A 23 2.00 15.91 0.79
N VAL A 24 1.78 15.80 2.11
CA VAL A 24 2.86 15.89 3.11
C VAL A 24 3.87 14.75 2.97
N LEU A 25 3.40 13.51 2.78
CA LEU A 25 4.30 12.38 2.57
C LEU A 25 5.10 12.52 1.27
N ALA A 26 4.48 13.01 0.19
CA ALA A 26 5.16 13.27 -1.07
C ALA A 26 6.24 14.34 -0.93
N SER A 27 5.97 15.44 -0.22
CA SER A 27 6.95 16.53 -0.03
C SER A 27 8.12 16.12 0.85
N ILE A 28 7.87 15.37 1.93
CA ILE A 28 8.93 14.79 2.77
C ILE A 28 9.79 13.83 1.96
N ALA A 29 9.17 12.94 1.19
CA ALA A 29 9.88 11.99 0.32
C ALA A 29 10.72 12.71 -0.74
N PHE A 30 10.19 13.78 -1.33
CA PHE A 30 10.91 14.61 -2.30
C PHE A 30 12.10 15.34 -1.66
N ALA A 31 11.93 15.93 -0.49
CA ALA A 31 13.03 16.57 0.24
C ALA A 31 14.14 15.56 0.58
N ALA A 32 13.75 14.36 1.05
CA ALA A 32 14.70 13.29 1.31
C ALA A 32 15.44 12.84 0.03
N ALA A 33 14.74 12.78 -1.11
CA ALA A 33 15.35 12.47 -2.40
C ALA A 33 16.40 13.51 -2.81
N LEU A 34 16.11 14.80 -2.66
CA LEU A 34 17.05 15.88 -2.99
C LEU A 34 18.31 15.84 -2.11
N ILE A 35 18.14 15.66 -0.79
CA ILE A 35 19.27 15.51 0.14
C ILE A 35 20.11 14.29 -0.26
N TYR A 36 19.47 13.17 -0.57
CA TYR A 36 20.17 11.97 -0.97
C TYR A 36 20.95 12.14 -2.28
N LEU A 37 20.35 12.76 -3.31
CA LEU A 37 21.00 13.03 -4.59
C LEU A 37 22.18 13.99 -4.46
N SER A 38 22.05 15.06 -3.66
CA SER A 38 23.13 16.03 -3.43
C SER A 38 24.34 15.44 -2.70
N VAL A 39 24.14 14.43 -1.84
CA VAL A 39 25.24 13.69 -1.18
C VAL A 39 25.80 12.59 -2.10
N GLY A 40 24.95 12.01 -2.95
CA GLY A 40 25.23 10.85 -3.79
C GLY A 40 26.19 11.09 -4.96
N GLU A 41 26.33 12.31 -5.47
CA GLU A 41 27.25 12.64 -6.58
C GLU A 41 28.73 12.32 -6.28
N ARG A 42 29.11 12.11 -5.01
CA ARG A 42 30.49 11.82 -4.60
C ARG A 42 30.86 10.33 -4.56
N LYS A 43 29.91 9.39 -4.65
CA LYS A 43 30.18 7.95 -4.57
C LYS A 43 29.37 7.18 -5.61
N ASN A 44 29.92 7.13 -6.82
CA ASN A 44 29.35 6.41 -7.96
C ASN A 44 29.65 4.90 -7.86
N VAL A 45 29.09 4.24 -6.83
CA VAL A 45 29.26 2.81 -6.57
C VAL A 45 27.88 2.15 -6.48
N ASP A 46 27.62 1.29 -7.45
CA ASP A 46 26.56 0.27 -7.54
C ASP A 46 25.14 0.72 -7.93
N GLY A 47 24.59 0.02 -8.93
CA GLY A 47 23.20 0.13 -9.42
C GLY A 47 22.12 -0.32 -8.43
N LEU A 48 22.40 -0.29 -7.13
CA LEU A 48 21.44 -0.34 -6.01
C LEU A 48 20.92 1.06 -5.70
N ASN A 49 21.74 2.09 -5.97
CA ASN A 49 21.40 3.50 -5.87
C ASN A 49 20.26 3.86 -6.84
N ASP A 50 20.41 3.52 -8.12
CA ASP A 50 19.40 3.76 -9.16
C ASP A 50 18.03 3.16 -8.80
N ARG A 51 18.02 1.99 -8.15
CA ARG A 51 16.78 1.30 -7.76
C ARG A 51 16.03 2.05 -6.69
N ALA A 52 16.76 2.51 -5.68
CA ALA A 52 16.19 3.26 -4.58
C ALA A 52 15.61 4.59 -5.08
N VAL A 53 16.35 5.29 -5.94
CA VAL A 53 15.91 6.56 -6.56
C VAL A 53 14.67 6.37 -7.43
N VAL A 54 14.66 5.38 -8.33
CA VAL A 54 13.49 5.09 -9.19
C VAL A 54 12.26 4.71 -8.35
N THR A 55 12.45 3.89 -7.32
CA THR A 55 11.35 3.49 -6.42
C THR A 55 10.83 4.69 -5.63
N LEU A 56 11.72 5.56 -5.14
CA LEU A 56 11.37 6.77 -4.40
C LEU A 56 10.62 7.77 -5.28
N ALA A 57 11.12 8.02 -6.50
CA ALA A 57 10.45 8.86 -7.48
C ALA A 57 9.06 8.31 -7.83
N GLY A 58 8.95 7.00 -8.05
CA GLY A 58 7.67 6.34 -8.28
C GLY A 58 6.69 6.52 -7.12
N ALA A 59 7.17 6.41 -5.88
CA ALA A 59 6.35 6.65 -4.68
C ALA A 59 5.88 8.11 -4.58
N ILE A 60 6.76 9.08 -4.85
CA ILE A 60 6.41 10.51 -4.85
C ILE A 60 5.32 10.79 -5.88
N ILE A 61 5.51 10.35 -7.13
CA ILE A 61 4.52 10.55 -8.21
C ILE A 61 3.19 9.90 -7.84
N ALA A 62 3.23 8.66 -7.33
CA ALA A 62 2.02 7.95 -6.92
C ALA A 62 1.28 8.66 -5.78
N LEU A 63 1.99 9.17 -4.77
CA LEU A 63 1.40 9.95 -3.67
C LEU A 63 0.81 11.28 -4.14
N ILE A 64 1.47 11.98 -5.07
CA ILE A 64 0.94 13.22 -5.68
C ILE A 64 -0.38 12.92 -6.41
N LEU A 65 -0.41 11.87 -7.24
CA LEU A 65 -1.61 11.45 -7.94
C LEU A 65 -2.72 11.03 -6.96
N CYS A 66 -2.40 10.28 -5.90
CA CYS A 66 -3.36 9.96 -4.85
C CYS A 66 -3.89 11.21 -4.14
N SER A 67 -3.04 12.21 -3.88
CA SER A 67 -3.45 13.49 -3.32
C SER A 67 -4.48 14.17 -4.23
N PHE A 68 -4.24 14.21 -5.54
CA PHE A 68 -5.20 14.77 -6.50
C PHE A 68 -6.51 13.99 -6.53
N LEU A 69 -6.47 12.65 -6.54
CA LEU A 69 -7.67 11.81 -6.54
C LEU A 69 -8.54 12.06 -5.30
N TYR A 70 -7.92 12.16 -4.12
CA TYR A 70 -8.63 12.46 -2.88
C TYR A 70 -9.10 13.91 -2.80
N ALA A 71 -8.35 14.88 -3.34
CA ALA A 71 -8.79 16.28 -3.40
C ALA A 71 -10.03 16.42 -4.30
N MET A 72 -10.05 15.74 -5.44
CA MET A 72 -11.22 15.67 -6.33
C MET A 72 -12.42 15.06 -5.62
N LEU A 73 -12.20 14.02 -4.82
CA LEU A 73 -13.27 13.39 -4.03
C LEU A 73 -13.80 14.31 -2.92
N ALA A 74 -12.91 15.05 -2.26
CA ALA A 74 -13.28 16.01 -1.21
C ALA A 74 -14.10 17.20 -1.75
N GLY A 75 -13.86 17.59 -3.02
CA GLY A 75 -14.60 18.66 -3.69
C GLY A 75 -15.88 18.22 -4.40
N ALA A 76 -16.17 16.92 -4.48
CA ALA A 76 -17.37 16.43 -5.14
C ALA A 76 -18.63 16.79 -4.32
N PRO A 77 -19.73 17.24 -4.96
CA PRO A 77 -21.02 17.32 -4.28
C PRO A 77 -21.34 15.93 -3.73
N SER A 78 -22.03 15.83 -2.58
CA SER A 78 -21.98 14.65 -1.71
C SER A 78 -23.16 13.66 -1.88
N PRO A 79 -23.13 12.73 -2.85
CA PRO A 79 -23.84 11.47 -2.72
C PRO A 79 -23.01 10.51 -1.87
N THR A 80 -23.62 10.04 -0.79
CA THR A 80 -23.03 9.14 0.21
C THR A 80 -22.55 7.81 -0.40
N GLY A 81 -23.20 7.32 -1.46
CA GLY A 81 -22.89 6.03 -2.09
C GLY A 81 -21.63 6.04 -2.98
N ALA A 82 -21.58 6.92 -3.99
CA ALA A 82 -20.43 7.01 -4.90
C ALA A 82 -19.15 7.43 -4.19
N SER A 83 -19.25 8.33 -3.19
CA SER A 83 -18.09 8.75 -2.38
C SER A 83 -17.54 7.62 -1.52
N SER A 84 -18.41 6.79 -0.94
CA SER A 84 -18.02 5.59 -0.20
C SER A 84 -17.30 4.59 -1.10
N LEU A 85 -17.82 4.32 -2.31
CA LEU A 85 -17.16 3.43 -3.27
C LEU A 85 -15.78 3.98 -3.70
N ALA A 86 -15.69 5.27 -4.01
CA ALA A 86 -14.44 5.92 -4.38
C ALA A 86 -13.40 5.81 -3.25
N SER A 87 -13.82 5.95 -1.99
CA SER A 87 -12.91 5.80 -0.84
C SER A 87 -12.29 4.40 -0.74
N VAL A 88 -13.05 3.34 -1.05
CA VAL A 88 -12.57 1.96 -1.10
C VAL A 88 -11.57 1.79 -2.25
N ILE A 89 -11.91 2.30 -3.43
CA ILE A 89 -11.09 2.19 -4.64
C ILE A 89 -9.77 2.97 -4.49
N TYR A 90 -9.80 4.17 -3.92
CA TYR A 90 -8.60 5.01 -3.73
C TYR A 90 -7.72 4.56 -2.56
N GLY A 91 -8.29 3.84 -1.59
CA GLY A 91 -7.54 3.28 -0.48
C GLY A 91 -6.44 2.32 -0.92
N LEU A 92 -6.65 1.56 -2.01
CA LEU A 92 -5.64 0.66 -2.57
C LEU A 92 -4.38 1.39 -3.08
N PRO A 93 -4.47 2.27 -4.10
CA PRO A 93 -3.29 2.96 -4.63
C PRO A 93 -2.62 3.82 -3.56
N PHE A 94 -3.37 4.44 -2.65
CA PHE A 94 -2.80 5.23 -1.56
C PHE A 94 -1.99 4.38 -0.59
N GLY A 95 -2.58 3.29 -0.09
CA GLY A 95 -1.89 2.34 0.79
C GLY A 95 -0.64 1.77 0.13
N MET A 96 -0.72 1.37 -1.15
CA MET A 96 0.43 0.89 -1.90
C MET A 96 1.52 1.95 -2.09
N SER A 97 1.16 3.20 -2.32
CA SER A 97 2.13 4.31 -2.48
C SER A 97 2.92 4.55 -1.20
N ILE A 98 2.25 4.47 -0.04
CA ILE A 98 2.91 4.51 1.27
C ILE A 98 3.86 3.32 1.43
N LEU A 99 3.43 2.10 1.10
CA LEU A 99 4.28 0.91 1.17
C LEU A 99 5.48 1.00 0.22
N LEU A 100 5.30 1.58 -0.96
CA LEU A 100 6.37 1.82 -1.92
C LEU A 100 7.38 2.85 -1.40
N LEU A 101 6.92 3.90 -0.71
CA LEU A 101 7.79 4.85 -0.04
C LEU A 101 8.64 4.17 1.04
N PHE A 102 8.02 3.39 1.93
CA PHE A 102 8.75 2.60 2.93
C PHE A 102 9.69 1.57 2.29
N HIS A 103 9.33 1.02 1.13
CA HIS A 103 10.19 0.15 0.35
C HIS A 103 11.44 0.89 -0.14
N ALA A 104 11.27 2.08 -0.72
CA ALA A 104 12.36 2.92 -1.17
C ALA A 104 13.31 3.28 -0.01
N LEU A 105 12.76 3.69 1.14
CA LEU A 105 13.54 3.96 2.36
C LEU A 105 14.30 2.72 2.84
N THR A 106 13.68 1.54 2.77
CA THR A 106 14.34 0.27 3.10
C THR A 106 15.55 0.02 2.19
N LEU A 107 15.43 0.31 0.89
CA LEU A 107 16.54 0.17 -0.07
C LEU A 107 17.65 1.19 0.21
N LEU A 108 17.30 2.43 0.57
CA LEU A 108 18.28 3.44 0.97
C LEU A 108 19.05 3.03 2.24
N PHE A 109 18.34 2.54 3.27
CA PHE A 109 18.97 2.11 4.52
C PHE A 109 19.91 0.91 4.35
N LEU A 110 19.68 0.06 3.35
CA LEU A 110 20.60 -1.05 3.05
C LEU A 110 21.99 -0.59 2.62
N GLN A 111 22.12 0.62 2.09
CA GLN A 111 23.41 1.15 1.67
C GLN A 111 24.28 1.61 2.85
N HIS A 112 23.68 1.81 4.03
CA HIS A 112 24.37 2.25 5.23
C HIS A 112 24.47 1.10 6.25
N SER A 113 25.69 0.67 6.55
CA SER A 113 25.95 -0.44 7.48
C SER A 113 25.34 -0.23 8.87
N THR A 114 25.32 1.01 9.35
CA THR A 114 24.74 1.42 10.64
C THR A 114 23.22 1.27 10.70
N LEU A 115 22.53 1.28 9.55
CA LEU A 115 21.07 1.23 9.44
C LEU A 115 20.54 -0.14 9.01
N THR A 116 21.39 -1.16 8.98
CA THR A 116 21.03 -2.52 8.53
C THR A 116 19.89 -3.15 9.36
N THR A 117 19.82 -2.87 10.67
CA THR A 117 18.71 -3.30 11.53
C THR A 117 17.39 -2.65 11.10
N ALA A 118 17.39 -1.35 10.86
CA ALA A 118 16.22 -0.61 10.39
C ALA A 118 15.76 -1.12 9.00
N ALA A 119 16.69 -1.37 8.08
CA ALA A 119 16.38 -1.94 6.77
C ALA A 119 15.76 -3.35 6.89
N ARG A 120 16.27 -4.19 7.80
CA ARG A 120 15.72 -5.52 8.04
C ARG A 120 14.28 -5.46 8.55
N THR A 121 14.01 -4.57 9.50
CA THR A 121 12.66 -4.35 10.04
C THR A 121 11.73 -3.78 8.96
N GLY A 122 12.20 -2.79 8.20
CA GLY A 122 11.47 -2.17 7.09
C GLY A 122 11.03 -3.19 6.05
N LYS A 123 11.88 -4.16 5.71
CA LYS A 123 11.52 -5.27 4.81
C LYS A 123 10.30 -6.06 5.31
N TYR A 124 10.25 -6.41 6.60
CA TYR A 124 9.11 -7.17 7.15
C TYR A 124 7.85 -6.32 7.24
N ILE A 125 8.00 -5.04 7.59
CA ILE A 125 6.89 -4.09 7.60
C ILE A 125 6.29 -3.98 6.20
N VAL A 126 7.11 -3.71 5.18
CA VAL A 126 6.64 -3.49 3.80
C VAL A 126 6.06 -4.74 3.16
N SER A 127 6.67 -5.91 3.39
CA SER A 127 6.27 -7.14 2.68
C SER A 127 5.25 -7.99 3.41
N ILE A 128 5.01 -7.79 4.72
CA ILE A 128 4.08 -8.63 5.49
C ILE A 128 3.02 -7.77 6.19
N ILE A 129 3.45 -6.85 7.06
CA ILE A 129 2.52 -6.11 7.93
C ILE A 129 1.71 -5.09 7.11
N GLY A 130 2.39 -4.37 6.22
CA GLY A 130 1.85 -3.30 5.41
C GLY A 130 0.68 -3.74 4.52
N PRO A 131 0.85 -4.78 3.67
CA PRO A 131 -0.24 -5.27 2.82
C PRO A 131 -1.46 -5.72 3.62
N VAL A 132 -1.25 -6.37 4.78
CA VAL A 132 -2.33 -6.75 5.69
C VAL A 132 -3.04 -5.51 6.23
N TRP A 133 -2.29 -4.49 6.65
CA TRP A 133 -2.84 -3.24 7.17
C TRP A 133 -3.69 -2.50 6.12
N VAL A 134 -3.21 -2.41 4.88
CA VAL A 134 -3.96 -1.78 3.77
C VAL A 134 -5.26 -2.53 3.49
N LEU A 135 -5.23 -3.87 3.50
CA LEU A 135 -6.42 -4.68 3.25
C LEU A 135 -7.42 -4.62 4.43
N CYS A 136 -6.93 -4.58 5.67
CA CYS A 136 -7.79 -4.35 6.85
C CYS A 136 -8.52 -3.00 6.73
N TYR A 137 -7.78 -1.94 6.40
CA TYR A 137 -8.36 -0.61 6.22
C TYR A 137 -9.41 -0.61 5.10
N GLN A 138 -9.13 -1.21 3.94
CA GLN A 138 -10.12 -1.34 2.87
C GLN A 138 -11.34 -2.17 3.26
N SER A 139 -11.17 -3.22 4.04
CA SER A 139 -12.28 -4.04 4.54
C SER A 139 -13.17 -3.22 5.48
N MET A 140 -12.59 -2.37 6.32
CA MET A 140 -13.33 -1.43 7.16
C MET A 140 -14.08 -0.40 6.32
N SER A 141 -13.45 0.18 5.29
CA SER A 141 -14.12 1.12 4.39
C SER A 141 -15.27 0.46 3.62
N ALA A 142 -15.11 -0.78 3.17
CA ALA A 142 -16.17 -1.54 2.51
C ALA A 142 -17.32 -1.86 3.46
N ALA A 143 -17.03 -2.21 4.71
CA ALA A 143 -18.06 -2.42 5.74
C ALA A 143 -18.84 -1.12 6.04
N ALA A 144 -18.14 0.01 6.15
CA ALA A 144 -18.76 1.33 6.34
C ALA A 144 -19.64 1.73 5.15
N ALA A 145 -19.22 1.42 3.92
CA ALA A 145 -20.02 1.67 2.72
C ALA A 145 -21.36 0.90 2.75
N ILE A 146 -21.37 -0.31 3.30
CA ILE A 146 -22.58 -1.14 3.43
C ILE A 146 -23.47 -0.62 4.56
N SER A 147 -22.91 -0.26 5.71
CA SER A 147 -23.71 0.29 6.82
C SER A 147 -24.41 1.59 6.44
N ASN A 148 -23.76 2.44 5.64
CA ASN A 148 -24.34 3.70 5.18
C ASN A 148 -25.50 3.52 4.18
N ARG A 149 -25.58 2.37 3.51
CA ARG A 149 -26.62 2.03 2.53
C ARG A 149 -27.95 1.65 3.18
N CYS A 150 -27.88 0.95 4.30
CA CYS A 150 -29.03 0.35 4.95
C CYS A 150 -29.80 1.25 5.92
N GLY A 151 -29.23 2.38 6.35
CA GLY A 151 -29.79 3.16 7.46
C GLY A 151 -29.95 2.32 8.74
N SER A 152 -30.95 2.65 9.56
CA SER A 152 -31.28 1.91 10.80
C SER A 152 -31.97 0.57 10.58
N ASP A 153 -32.50 0.34 9.37
CA ASP A 153 -33.48 -0.72 9.08
C ASP A 153 -32.87 -1.87 8.25
N CYS A 154 -31.56 -2.09 8.37
CA CYS A 154 -30.88 -3.19 7.68
C CYS A 154 -31.51 -4.52 8.15
N PRO A 155 -32.12 -5.31 7.26
CA PRO A 155 -32.72 -6.58 7.68
C PRO A 155 -31.62 -7.49 8.23
N ASP A 156 -31.87 -8.10 9.39
CA ASP A 156 -31.01 -9.13 10.03
C ASP A 156 -30.76 -10.38 9.16
N GLY A 157 -31.23 -10.37 7.92
CA GLY A 157 -30.92 -11.32 6.85
C GLY A 157 -29.43 -11.27 6.52
N SER A 158 -28.67 -11.99 7.34
CA SER A 158 -27.22 -12.16 7.20
C SER A 158 -26.87 -12.51 5.75
N PRO A 159 -26.09 -11.68 5.02
CA PRO A 159 -25.53 -12.13 3.77
C PRO A 159 -24.80 -13.45 4.01
N ALA A 160 -24.87 -14.38 3.04
CA ALA A 160 -24.32 -15.74 3.17
C ALA A 160 -22.86 -15.78 3.67
N MET A 161 -22.09 -14.70 3.43
CA MET A 161 -20.94 -14.32 4.25
C MET A 161 -20.91 -12.79 4.43
N PRO A 162 -20.83 -12.28 5.67
CA PRO A 162 -20.57 -10.87 5.92
C PRO A 162 -19.26 -10.43 5.25
N PRO A 163 -19.20 -9.26 4.60
CA PRO A 163 -17.98 -8.72 4.00
C PRO A 163 -16.84 -8.60 5.01
N VAL A 164 -17.18 -8.45 6.30
CA VAL A 164 -16.23 -8.50 7.42
C VAL A 164 -15.56 -9.86 7.54
N LEU A 165 -16.31 -10.97 7.40
CA LEU A 165 -15.77 -12.34 7.41
C LEU A 165 -14.92 -12.61 6.17
N VAL A 166 -15.34 -12.13 4.99
CA VAL A 166 -14.53 -12.20 3.77
C VAL A 166 -13.24 -11.40 3.94
N GLY A 167 -13.31 -10.18 4.46
CA GLY A 167 -12.15 -9.34 4.77
C GLY A 167 -11.20 -9.99 5.79
N ALA A 168 -11.73 -10.61 6.84
CA ALA A 168 -10.95 -11.36 7.83
C ALA A 168 -10.25 -12.58 7.20
N GLY A 169 -10.97 -13.34 6.36
CA GLY A 169 -10.40 -14.47 5.63
C GLY A 169 -9.29 -14.06 4.66
N LEU A 170 -9.53 -12.99 3.89
CA LEU A 170 -8.54 -12.46 2.94
C LEU A 170 -7.31 -11.87 3.66
N THR A 171 -7.48 -11.18 4.79
CA THR A 171 -6.35 -10.64 5.57
C THR A 171 -5.52 -11.75 6.19
N LEU A 172 -6.14 -12.79 6.75
CA LEU A 172 -5.44 -13.98 7.24
C LEU A 172 -4.72 -14.71 6.10
N GLY A 173 -5.40 -14.92 4.97
CA GLY A 173 -4.80 -15.51 3.77
C GLY A 173 -3.61 -14.70 3.26
N LEU A 174 -3.70 -13.37 3.29
CA LEU A 174 -2.65 -12.46 2.82
C LEU A 174 -1.44 -12.54 3.74
N PHE A 175 -1.67 -12.60 5.05
CA PHE A 175 -0.62 -12.79 6.05
C PHE A 175 0.11 -14.12 5.82
N VAL A 176 -0.62 -15.23 5.73
CA VAL A 176 -0.06 -16.57 5.48
C VAL A 176 0.71 -16.60 4.17
N CYS A 177 0.13 -16.09 3.08
CA CYS A 177 0.76 -16.07 1.78
C CYS A 177 1.99 -15.16 1.72
N SER A 178 1.99 -14.03 2.42
CA SER A 178 3.14 -13.11 2.50
C SER A 178 4.30 -13.74 3.28
N VAL A 179 4.01 -14.41 4.39
CA VAL A 179 5.00 -15.20 5.14
C VAL A 179 5.55 -16.33 4.28
N ALA A 180 4.67 -17.05 3.56
CA ALA A 180 5.07 -18.11 2.64
C ALA A 180 5.94 -17.57 1.50
N ALA A 181 5.61 -16.41 0.92
CA ALA A 181 6.40 -15.77 -0.14
C ALA A 181 7.83 -15.46 0.33
N VAL A 182 7.98 -14.90 1.53
CA VAL A 182 9.29 -14.62 2.12
C VAL A 182 10.09 -15.90 2.36
N ARG A 183 9.43 -17.00 2.79
CA ARG A 183 10.08 -18.30 3.02
C ARG A 183 10.46 -19.03 1.73
N VAL A 184 9.56 -19.09 0.74
CA VAL A 184 9.73 -19.78 -0.54
C VAL A 184 10.80 -19.11 -1.40
N ARG A 185 10.95 -17.79 -1.31
CA ARG A 185 12.04 -17.04 -1.98
C ARG A 185 13.42 -17.65 -1.75
N ARG A 186 13.70 -18.16 -0.54
CA ARG A 186 15.00 -18.79 -0.24
C ARG A 186 15.29 -20.01 -1.10
N ARG A 187 14.25 -20.74 -1.52
CA ARG A 187 14.37 -21.88 -2.44
C ARG A 187 14.38 -21.43 -3.90
N LEU A 188 13.48 -20.52 -4.29
CA LEU A 188 13.26 -20.16 -5.69
C LEU A 188 14.36 -19.26 -6.29
N ARG A 189 15.10 -18.50 -5.46
CA ARG A 189 16.23 -17.65 -5.89
C ARG A 189 17.37 -18.44 -6.55
N ARG A 190 17.39 -19.77 -6.39
CA ARG A 190 18.35 -20.65 -7.09
C ARG A 190 17.97 -20.95 -8.54
N LEU A 191 16.72 -20.71 -8.96
CA LEU A 191 16.17 -21.26 -10.21
C LEU A 191 15.61 -20.22 -11.19
N LEU A 192 15.21 -19.01 -10.77
CA LEU A 192 14.48 -18.08 -11.65
C LEU A 192 15.02 -16.65 -11.68
N LEU A 193 14.88 -16.08 -12.89
CA LEU A 193 15.65 -15.03 -13.54
C LEU A 193 16.00 -13.79 -12.70
N HIS A 194 17.29 -13.44 -12.76
CA HIS A 194 17.93 -12.22 -12.28
C HIS A 194 17.48 -10.91 -12.98
N SER A 195 16.57 -10.98 -13.96
CA SER A 195 16.36 -9.92 -14.96
C SER A 195 15.07 -9.11 -14.82
N LEU A 196 14.12 -9.55 -14.00
CA LEU A 196 12.86 -8.83 -13.83
C LEU A 196 13.08 -7.68 -12.84
N GLY A 197 13.17 -6.49 -13.44
CA GLY A 197 13.83 -5.29 -12.94
C GLY A 197 13.42 -4.78 -11.55
N SER A 198 14.35 -4.04 -10.97
CA SER A 198 14.17 -3.24 -9.75
C SER A 198 13.04 -2.22 -9.79
N ALA A 199 12.57 -1.86 -10.98
CA ALA A 199 11.47 -0.93 -11.19
C ALA A 199 10.08 -1.58 -11.04
N LEU A 200 9.99 -2.91 -10.90
CA LEU A 200 8.70 -3.62 -10.87
C LEU A 200 7.74 -3.15 -9.75
N PRO A 201 8.17 -2.94 -8.49
CA PRO A 201 7.27 -2.41 -7.47
C PRO A 201 6.71 -1.05 -7.87
N ALA A 202 7.56 -0.15 -8.37
CA ALA A 202 7.15 1.20 -8.77
C ALA A 202 6.20 1.17 -9.96
N ALA A 203 6.51 0.38 -10.98
CA ALA A 203 5.66 0.20 -12.16
C ALA A 203 4.29 -0.39 -11.79
N LEU A 204 4.25 -1.37 -10.88
CA LEU A 204 2.99 -1.94 -10.40
C LEU A 204 2.14 -0.87 -9.70
N VAL A 205 2.72 -0.11 -8.76
CA VAL A 205 1.95 0.91 -8.02
C VAL A 205 1.49 2.02 -8.95
N LEU A 206 2.37 2.55 -9.81
CA LEU A 206 1.99 3.56 -10.79
C LEU A 206 0.92 3.06 -11.74
N GLY A 207 1.02 1.81 -12.22
CA GLY A 207 0.01 1.19 -13.06
C GLY A 207 -1.36 1.12 -12.38
N VAL A 208 -1.40 0.74 -11.11
CA VAL A 208 -2.65 0.71 -10.32
C VAL A 208 -3.20 2.11 -10.10
N VAL A 209 -2.36 3.08 -9.75
CA VAL A 209 -2.78 4.48 -9.54
C VAL A 209 -3.36 5.08 -10.82
N VAL A 210 -2.71 4.88 -11.96
CA VAL A 210 -3.18 5.35 -13.27
C VAL A 210 -4.47 4.64 -13.67
N LEU A 211 -4.56 3.31 -13.51
CA LEU A 211 -5.77 2.55 -13.81
C LEU A 211 -6.96 3.04 -12.98
N VAL A 212 -6.74 3.24 -11.68
CA VAL A 212 -7.75 3.77 -10.77
C VAL A 212 -8.15 5.19 -11.16
N GLY A 213 -7.20 6.07 -11.45
CA GLY A 213 -7.48 7.46 -11.84
C GLY A 213 -8.21 7.57 -13.18
N LEU A 214 -7.91 6.69 -14.15
CA LEU A 214 -8.69 6.60 -15.39
C LEU A 214 -10.10 6.07 -15.13
N GLY A 215 -10.23 5.05 -14.27
CA GLY A 215 -11.53 4.54 -13.82
C GLY A 215 -12.36 5.60 -13.10
N SER A 216 -11.72 6.53 -12.39
CA SER A 216 -12.38 7.63 -11.69
C SER A 216 -13.15 8.58 -12.60
N ALA A 217 -12.76 8.68 -13.88
CA ALA A 217 -13.48 9.49 -14.85
C ALA A 217 -14.92 8.99 -15.08
N ALA A 218 -15.23 7.74 -14.72
CA ALA A 218 -16.58 7.18 -14.78
C ALA A 218 -17.45 7.55 -13.56
N PHE A 219 -16.89 8.03 -12.44
CA PHE A 219 -17.69 8.34 -11.24
C PHE A 219 -18.79 9.38 -11.46
N PRO A 220 -18.56 10.49 -12.20
CA PRO A 220 -19.63 11.44 -12.49
C PRO A 220 -20.80 10.84 -13.27
N MET A 221 -20.57 9.74 -14.01
CA MET A 221 -21.61 9.07 -14.81
C MET A 221 -22.47 8.11 -14.00
N LEU A 222 -22.06 7.71 -12.79
CA LEU A 222 -22.79 6.73 -11.98
C LEU A 222 -24.06 7.31 -11.34
N GLY A 223 -24.20 8.64 -11.30
CA GLY A 223 -25.32 9.32 -10.67
C GLY A 223 -25.19 9.45 -9.15
N THR A 224 -26.01 10.31 -8.54
CA THR A 224 -25.98 10.57 -7.09
C THR A 224 -26.56 9.43 -6.27
N ASP A 225 -27.44 8.64 -6.86
CA ASP A 225 -28.17 7.59 -6.14
C ASP A 225 -27.50 6.22 -6.29
N PHE A 226 -26.24 6.21 -6.76
CA PHE A 226 -25.49 4.99 -6.96
C PHE A 226 -25.11 4.34 -5.63
N GLU A 227 -25.64 3.15 -5.41
CA GLU A 227 -25.29 2.30 -4.29
C GLU A 227 -24.41 1.12 -4.75
N PRO A 228 -23.20 0.95 -4.20
CA PRO A 228 -22.36 -0.18 -4.58
C PRO A 228 -23.00 -1.50 -4.14
N SER A 229 -23.10 -2.45 -5.09
CA SER A 229 -23.55 -3.80 -4.77
C SER A 229 -22.51 -4.56 -3.94
N ASP A 230 -22.97 -5.48 -3.07
CA ASP A 230 -22.10 -6.29 -2.21
C ASP A 230 -21.12 -7.14 -3.03
N ARG A 231 -21.56 -7.60 -4.22
CA ARG A 231 -20.74 -8.34 -5.18
C ARG A 231 -19.61 -7.45 -5.71
N LEU A 232 -19.89 -6.19 -6.05
CA LEU A 232 -18.87 -5.25 -6.51
C LEU A 232 -17.81 -5.02 -5.42
N LEU A 233 -18.24 -4.77 -4.17
CA LEU A 233 -17.32 -4.59 -3.04
C LEU A 233 -16.47 -5.85 -2.79
N THR A 234 -17.07 -7.03 -2.88
CA THR A 234 -16.35 -8.30 -2.72
C THR A 234 -15.31 -8.52 -3.82
N VAL A 235 -15.67 -8.23 -5.08
CA VAL A 235 -14.75 -8.30 -6.22
C VAL A 235 -13.61 -7.30 -6.06
N LEU A 236 -13.91 -6.07 -5.63
CA LEU A 236 -12.88 -5.06 -5.36
C LEU A 236 -11.91 -5.51 -4.26
N LEU A 237 -12.41 -6.06 -3.15
CA LEU A 237 -11.56 -6.60 -2.08
C LEU A 237 -10.71 -7.78 -2.55
N ALA A 238 -11.25 -8.67 -3.37
CA ALA A 238 -10.51 -9.79 -3.96
C ALA A 238 -9.41 -9.31 -4.92
N CYS A 239 -9.72 -8.31 -5.76
CA CYS A 239 -8.73 -7.65 -6.63
C CYS A 239 -7.64 -6.97 -5.81
N SER A 240 -7.99 -6.20 -4.77
CA SER A 240 -7.06 -5.58 -3.83
C SER A 240 -6.17 -6.62 -3.15
N PHE A 241 -6.73 -7.75 -2.71
CA PHE A 241 -5.95 -8.86 -2.16
C PHE A 241 -4.92 -9.39 -3.16
N ALA A 242 -5.33 -9.65 -4.41
CA ALA A 242 -4.44 -10.17 -5.44
C ALA A 242 -3.29 -9.19 -5.76
N VAL A 243 -3.60 -7.90 -5.89
CA VAL A 243 -2.62 -6.83 -6.14
C VAL A 243 -1.65 -6.69 -4.96
N LEU A 244 -2.15 -6.65 -3.73
CA LEU A 244 -1.34 -6.56 -2.52
C LEU A 244 -0.45 -7.80 -2.33
N LEU A 245 -0.95 -8.98 -2.67
CA LEU A 245 -0.16 -10.21 -2.65
C LEU A 245 0.96 -10.19 -3.70
N ALA A 246 0.67 -9.68 -4.91
CA ALA A 246 1.68 -9.48 -5.94
C ALA A 246 2.75 -8.49 -5.48
N PHE A 247 2.34 -7.34 -4.93
CA PHE A 247 3.24 -6.34 -4.35
C PHE A 247 4.11 -6.93 -3.21
N ALA A 248 3.50 -7.65 -2.28
CA ALA A 248 4.20 -8.33 -1.18
C ALA A 248 5.26 -9.30 -1.71
N ARG A 249 4.92 -10.10 -2.73
CA ARG A 249 5.86 -11.02 -3.39
C ARG A 249 7.01 -10.27 -4.06
N ILE A 250 6.72 -9.25 -4.86
CA ILE A 250 7.74 -8.49 -5.61
C ILE A 250 8.70 -7.80 -4.63
N THR A 251 8.18 -7.07 -3.63
CA THR A 251 9.00 -6.39 -2.62
C THR A 251 9.76 -7.38 -1.74
N ALA A 252 9.14 -8.51 -1.39
CA ALA A 252 9.83 -9.58 -0.70
C ALA A 252 10.97 -10.13 -1.54
N THR A 253 10.91 -10.06 -2.88
CA THR A 253 11.97 -10.51 -3.80
C THR A 253 13.03 -9.48 -4.18
N SER A 254 12.76 -8.18 -4.05
CA SER A 254 13.68 -7.12 -4.47
C SER A 254 14.76 -6.80 -3.43
N VAL A 255 14.48 -6.94 -2.13
CA VAL A 255 15.45 -6.60 -1.06
C VAL A 255 16.52 -7.69 -0.95
N PRO A 256 17.82 -7.43 -1.18
CA PRO A 256 18.88 -8.43 -1.04
C PRO A 256 18.93 -9.00 0.39
N GLU A 257 19.36 -10.25 0.53
CA GLU A 257 19.61 -10.82 1.86
C GLU A 257 20.85 -10.16 2.46
N ILE A 258 20.67 -9.46 3.59
CA ILE A 258 21.80 -8.99 4.39
C ILE A 258 22.51 -10.26 4.89
N PRO A 259 23.76 -10.52 4.49
CA PRO A 259 24.50 -11.65 5.01
C PRO A 259 24.49 -11.53 6.53
N ARG A 260 24.12 -12.61 7.23
CA ARG A 260 24.34 -12.71 8.67
C ARG A 260 25.86 -12.75 8.83
N SER A 261 26.49 -11.59 8.90
CA SER A 261 27.90 -11.54 9.27
C SER A 261 27.99 -12.25 10.61
N ASN A 262 28.92 -13.21 10.68
CA ASN A 262 29.26 -13.88 11.92
C ASN A 262 29.92 -12.83 12.83
N ALA A 263 29.11 -11.93 13.41
CA ALA A 263 29.52 -10.92 14.38
C ALA A 263 30.18 -11.54 15.61
N VAL A 264 30.12 -12.87 15.74
CA VAL A 264 30.82 -13.65 16.75
C VAL A 264 32.34 -13.76 16.47
N ARG A 265 32.85 -13.52 15.25
CA ARG A 265 34.29 -13.67 14.95
C ARG A 265 35.17 -12.45 15.18
N SER A 266 34.59 -11.25 15.30
CA SER A 266 35.37 -10.01 15.47
C SER A 266 35.59 -9.61 16.94
N MET A 267 34.97 -10.29 17.91
CA MET A 267 35.31 -10.12 19.33
C MET A 267 36.47 -11.01 19.80
N MET A 268 37.03 -11.85 18.92
CA MET A 268 38.04 -12.85 19.29
C MET A 268 39.49 -12.43 18.98
N TRP A 269 39.74 -11.19 18.58
CA TRP A 269 41.10 -10.69 18.24
C TRP A 269 41.55 -9.50 19.10
N ILE A 270 41.07 -9.42 20.33
CA ILE A 270 41.70 -8.58 21.37
C ILE A 270 42.23 -9.54 22.44
N GLN A 271 43.38 -10.16 22.15
CA GLN A 271 44.27 -10.78 23.12
C GLN A 271 45.70 -10.38 22.77
#